data_AF-A0A0G4M6T0-F1
#
_entry.id   AF-A0A0G4M6T0-F1
#
_cell.length_a   1.000
_cell.length_b   1.000
_cell.length_c   1.000
_cell.angle_alpha   90.00
_cell.angle_beta   90.00
_cell.angle_gamma   90.00
#
_symmetry.space_group_name_H-M   'P 1'
#
loop_
_entity.id
_entity.type
_entity.pdbx_description
1 polymer ?
#
loop_
_entity_poly.entity_id
_entity_poly.type
_entity_poly.pdbx_seq_one_letter_code
_entity_poly.pdbx_strand_id
1 'polypeptide(L)'
;MTYCLAHLQHQDNPLLRQWACLCLSQLWNDLPEAKWRGIRENAPSQLSVLTKDRCPEVRAAMLHAMTTFIGIIDLTDEVARVEESIAWTLLDMANDGSPMVRREFLVFLSHFILRFESKFIVAAVEQLQEEKEYLLFPPEIDGVDPESQGIKEYVDVFRSVGVPPHGGGGIGLDRVVAWFLNLPSVHLASYYPRTPKRLLP
;
A
#
# COMPACT_ATOMS: atom_id res chain seq x y z
N MET A 1 -19.77 7.94 18.90
CA MET A 1 -19.62 7.29 17.58
C MET A 1 -20.42 8.02 16.51
N THR A 2 -21.75 7.99 16.56
CA THR A 2 -22.64 8.63 15.57
C THR A 2 -22.30 10.09 15.25
N TYR A 3 -22.01 10.92 16.26
CA TYR A 3 -21.58 12.31 16.04
C TYR A 3 -20.23 12.41 15.30
N CYS A 4 -19.24 11.59 15.67
CA CYS A 4 -17.95 11.56 14.97
C CYS A 4 -18.13 11.14 13.51
N LEU A 5 -18.97 10.13 13.25
CA LEU A 5 -19.29 9.67 11.89
C LEU A 5 -19.95 10.77 11.06
N ALA A 6 -20.91 11.51 11.62
CA ALA A 6 -21.54 12.65 10.94
C ALA A 6 -20.51 13.73 10.56
N HIS A 7 -19.50 13.97 11.40
CA HIS A 7 -18.46 14.95 11.14
C HIS A 7 -17.43 14.54 10.07
N LEU A 8 -17.39 13.26 9.66
CA LEU A 8 -16.50 12.82 8.56
C LEU A 8 -16.88 13.45 7.22
N GLN A 9 -18.15 13.83 7.04
CA GLN A 9 -18.66 14.38 5.78
C GLN A 9 -18.46 15.90 5.64
N HIS A 10 -17.93 16.58 6.67
CA HIS A 10 -17.71 18.03 6.63
C HIS A 10 -16.57 18.38 5.67
N GLN A 11 -16.90 18.80 4.45
CA GLN A 11 -15.92 19.07 3.38
C GLN A 11 -14.97 20.23 3.70
N ASP A 12 -15.45 21.25 4.40
CA ASP A 12 -14.73 22.52 4.58
C ASP A 12 -13.68 22.50 5.70
N ASN A 13 -13.75 21.53 6.63
CA ASN A 13 -12.89 21.51 7.81
C ASN A 13 -12.07 20.20 7.92
N PRO A 14 -10.83 20.17 7.40
CA PRO A 14 -9.99 18.98 7.46
C PRO A 14 -9.59 18.62 8.90
N LEU A 15 -9.42 19.61 9.79
CA LEU A 15 -9.10 19.33 11.20
C LEU A 15 -10.25 18.60 11.89
N LEU A 16 -11.50 19.00 11.63
CA LEU A 16 -12.66 18.32 12.21
C LEU A 16 -12.73 16.86 11.74
N ARG A 17 -12.51 16.59 10.45
CA ARG A 17 -12.48 15.21 9.92
C ARG A 17 -11.33 14.39 10.52
N GLN A 18 -10.14 14.98 10.62
CA GLN A 18 -8.97 14.35 11.22
C GLN A 18 -9.24 13.96 12.68
N TRP A 19 -9.70 14.91 13.50
CA TRP A 19 -9.98 14.67 14.91
C TRP A 19 -11.18 13.75 15.12
N ALA A 20 -12.17 13.75 14.22
CA ALA A 20 -13.25 12.77 14.24
C ALA A 20 -12.72 11.34 14.02
N CYS A 21 -11.79 11.14 13.07
CA CYS A 21 -11.13 9.84 12.86
C CYS A 21 -10.33 9.40 14.09
N LEU A 22 -9.53 10.30 14.67
CA LEU A 22 -8.75 9.98 15.88
C LEU A 22 -9.67 9.70 17.09
N CYS A 23 -10.78 10.43 17.23
CA CYS A 23 -11.75 10.16 18.27
C CYS A 23 -12.38 8.76 18.10
N LEU A 24 -12.75 8.41 16.87
CA LEU A 24 -13.24 7.06 16.56
C LEU A 24 -12.21 5.98 16.89
N SER A 25 -10.93 6.19 16.54
CA SER A 25 -9.86 5.24 16.86
C SER A 25 -9.78 4.94 18.35
N GLN A 26 -9.86 5.97 19.19
CA GLN A 26 -9.82 5.81 20.64
C GLN A 26 -11.11 5.19 21.21
N LEU A 27 -12.27 5.45 20.60
CA LEU A 27 -13.55 4.94 21.10
C LEU A 27 -13.67 3.41 21.02
N TRP A 28 -13.04 2.77 20.03
CA TRP A 28 -13.09 1.33 19.84
C TRP A 28 -11.77 0.61 20.05
N ASN A 29 -10.71 1.33 20.43
CA ASN A 29 -9.43 0.71 20.74
C ASN A 29 -9.58 -0.27 21.90
N ASP A 30 -9.15 -1.52 21.68
CA ASP A 30 -9.23 -2.61 22.66
C ASP A 30 -10.63 -2.84 23.29
N LEU A 31 -11.70 -2.41 22.59
CA LEU A 31 -13.08 -2.53 23.07
C LEU A 31 -13.99 -3.19 22.02
N PRO A 32 -14.16 -4.53 22.07
CA PRO A 32 -14.95 -5.29 21.09
C PRO A 32 -16.39 -4.80 20.93
N GLU A 33 -17.05 -4.39 22.03
CA GLU A 33 -18.43 -3.88 21.99
C GLU A 33 -18.57 -2.60 21.15
N ALA A 34 -17.55 -1.73 21.20
CA ALA A 34 -17.52 -0.53 20.39
C ALA A 34 -17.22 -0.86 18.92
N LYS A 35 -16.36 -1.84 18.62
CA LYS A 35 -16.15 -2.34 17.25
C LYS A 35 -17.44 -2.87 16.64
N TRP A 36 -18.20 -3.70 17.38
CA TRP A 36 -19.51 -4.19 16.96
C TRP A 36 -20.53 -3.08 16.74
N ARG A 37 -20.53 -2.04 17.58
CA ARG A 37 -21.34 -0.84 17.31
C ARG A 37 -20.90 -0.16 16.00
N GLY A 38 -19.61 -0.05 15.74
CA GLY A 38 -19.10 0.50 14.49
C GLY A 38 -19.50 -0.30 13.25
N ILE A 39 -19.54 -1.64 13.33
CA ILE A 39 -20.09 -2.50 12.26
C ILE A 39 -21.56 -2.15 12.01
N ARG A 40 -22.38 -2.08 13.07
CA ARG A 40 -23.81 -1.75 12.97
C ARG A 40 -24.08 -0.34 12.43
N GLU A 41 -23.20 0.62 12.71
CA GLU A 41 -23.27 2.00 12.20
C GLU A 41 -22.59 2.16 10.82
N ASN A 42 -22.15 1.06 10.19
CA ASN A 42 -21.45 1.05 8.90
C ASN A 42 -20.22 1.98 8.87
N ALA A 43 -19.50 2.08 10.00
CA ALA A 43 -18.36 2.96 10.16
C ALA A 43 -17.23 2.74 9.12
N PRO A 44 -16.84 1.49 8.78
CA PRO A 44 -15.80 1.26 7.77
C PRO A 44 -16.16 1.85 6.40
N SER A 45 -17.40 1.68 5.94
CA SER A 45 -17.84 2.25 4.66
C SER A 45 -17.90 3.77 4.67
N GLN A 46 -18.08 4.40 5.83
CA GLN A 46 -18.05 5.87 5.92
C GLN A 46 -16.61 6.39 5.95
N LEU A 47 -15.71 5.69 6.66
CA LEU A 47 -14.28 6.01 6.70
C LEU A 47 -13.60 5.81 5.34
N SER A 48 -14.04 4.83 4.54
CA SER A 48 -13.44 4.54 3.23
C SER A 48 -13.47 5.73 2.27
N VAL A 49 -14.46 6.62 2.38
CA VAL A 49 -14.56 7.85 1.58
C VAL A 49 -13.33 8.74 1.77
N LEU A 50 -12.74 8.73 2.97
CA LEU A 50 -11.58 9.56 3.30
C LEU A 50 -10.26 9.03 2.72
N THR A 51 -10.23 7.84 2.08
CA THR A 51 -9.05 7.37 1.32
C THR A 51 -8.65 8.33 0.21
N LYS A 52 -9.60 9.13 -0.30
CA LYS A 52 -9.37 10.13 -1.35
C LYS A 52 -9.42 11.57 -0.81
N ASP A 53 -9.32 11.77 0.51
CA ASP A 53 -9.29 13.10 1.10
C ASP A 53 -8.07 13.90 0.58
N ARG A 54 -8.23 15.21 0.36
CA ARG A 54 -7.14 16.07 -0.12
C ARG A 54 -6.03 16.23 0.93
N CYS A 55 -6.37 16.18 2.21
CA CYS A 55 -5.46 16.38 3.33
C CYS A 55 -4.81 15.04 3.74
N PRO A 56 -3.48 14.88 3.62
CA PRO A 56 -2.81 13.62 3.99
C PRO A 56 -2.95 13.28 5.48
N GLU A 57 -3.08 14.27 6.36
CA GLU A 57 -3.35 14.12 7.79
C GLU A 57 -4.68 13.42 8.06
N VAL A 58 -5.71 13.73 7.27
CA VAL A 58 -7.02 13.08 7.36
C VAL A 58 -6.93 11.63 6.89
N ARG A 59 -6.22 11.38 5.77
CA ARG A 59 -6.00 10.01 5.26
C ARG A 59 -5.22 9.15 6.28
N ALA A 60 -4.18 9.70 6.89
CA ALA A 60 -3.41 9.03 7.93
C ALA A 60 -4.26 8.76 9.19
N ALA A 61 -5.06 9.73 9.65
CA ALA A 61 -5.95 9.54 10.79
C ALA A 61 -7.03 8.48 10.52
N MET A 62 -7.56 8.41 9.29
CA MET A 62 -8.47 7.37 8.85
C MET A 62 -7.80 5.98 8.89
N LEU A 63 -6.57 5.85 8.38
CA LEU A 63 -5.81 4.59 8.44
C LEU A 63 -5.60 4.13 9.88
N HIS A 64 -5.25 5.05 10.78
CA HIS A 64 -5.12 4.76 12.21
C HIS A 64 -6.46 4.29 12.82
N ALA A 65 -7.58 4.92 12.46
CA ALA A 65 -8.90 4.51 12.89
C ALA A 65 -9.29 3.11 12.39
N MET A 66 -9.00 2.79 11.12
CA MET A 66 -9.24 1.45 10.54
C MET A 66 -8.33 0.39 11.17
N THR A 67 -7.08 0.74 11.50
CA THR A 67 -6.12 -0.18 12.14
C THR A 67 -6.56 -0.58 13.54
N THR A 68 -7.01 0.39 14.34
CA THR A 68 -7.55 0.13 15.69
C THR A 68 -8.92 -0.55 15.67
N PHE A 69 -9.64 -0.46 14.54
CA PHE A 69 -10.94 -1.09 14.36
C PHE A 69 -10.84 -2.60 14.15
N ILE A 70 -9.87 -3.09 13.36
CA ILE A 70 -9.67 -4.53 13.17
C ILE A 70 -9.23 -5.20 14.49
N GLY A 71 -9.34 -6.53 14.58
CA GLY A 71 -8.95 -7.26 15.79
C GLY A 71 -10.11 -7.47 16.76
N ILE A 72 -11.30 -7.83 16.27
CA ILE A 72 -12.33 -8.43 17.12
C ILE A 72 -11.86 -9.84 17.50
N ILE A 73 -11.98 -10.21 18.79
CA ILE A 73 -11.40 -11.45 19.34
C ILE A 73 -11.89 -12.67 18.55
N ASP A 74 -13.20 -12.79 18.36
CA ASP A 74 -13.79 -13.90 17.61
C ASP A 74 -13.75 -13.62 16.10
N LEU A 75 -12.85 -14.32 15.40
CA LEU A 75 -12.75 -14.28 13.94
C LEU A 75 -13.83 -15.18 13.30
N THR A 76 -15.09 -14.74 13.40
CA THR A 76 -16.20 -15.34 12.66
C THR A 76 -16.12 -14.99 11.17
N ASP A 77 -16.82 -15.74 10.32
CA ASP A 77 -16.86 -15.44 8.87
C ASP A 77 -17.37 -14.03 8.56
N GLU A 78 -18.27 -13.49 9.39
CA GLU A 78 -18.76 -12.13 9.25
C GLU A 78 -17.67 -11.10 9.54
N VAL A 79 -16.96 -11.27 10.66
CA VAL A 79 -15.82 -10.41 11.03
C VAL A 79 -14.73 -10.47 9.98
N ALA A 80 -14.38 -11.68 9.52
CA ALA A 80 -13.39 -11.87 8.47
C ALA A 80 -13.75 -11.12 7.19
N ARG A 81 -15.01 -11.23 6.72
CA ARG A 81 -15.48 -10.48 5.53
C ARG A 81 -15.38 -8.96 5.70
N VAL A 82 -15.71 -8.43 6.88
CA VAL A 82 -15.61 -6.99 7.15
C VAL A 82 -14.15 -6.53 7.11
N GLU A 83 -13.25 -7.26 7.79
CA GLU A 83 -11.83 -6.90 7.85
C GLU A 83 -11.13 -7.07 6.51
N GLU A 84 -11.48 -8.10 5.72
CA GLU A 84 -11.02 -8.27 4.35
C GLU A 84 -11.50 -7.11 3.44
N SER A 85 -12.76 -6.67 3.59
CA SER A 85 -13.27 -5.51 2.86
C SER A 85 -12.54 -4.21 3.21
N ILE A 86 -12.17 -4.03 4.49
CA ILE A 86 -11.31 -2.92 4.93
C ILE A 86 -9.94 -3.02 4.25
N ALA A 87 -9.30 -4.20 4.26
CA ALA A 87 -8.00 -4.38 3.62
C ALA A 87 -8.04 -4.04 2.13
N TRP A 88 -9.02 -4.55 1.38
CA TRP A 88 -9.21 -4.23 -0.04
C TRP A 88 -9.33 -2.74 -0.30
N THR A 89 -10.08 -2.03 0.54
CA THR A 89 -10.27 -0.58 0.45
C THR A 89 -8.96 0.19 0.66
N LEU A 90 -8.09 -0.31 1.54
CA LEU A 90 -6.88 0.39 1.95
C LEU A 90 -5.66 0.08 1.08
N LEU A 91 -5.69 -0.95 0.21
CA LEU A 91 -4.54 -1.33 -0.64
C LEU A 91 -3.98 -0.18 -1.46
N ASP A 92 -4.83 0.71 -1.98
CA ASP A 92 -4.42 1.90 -2.74
C ASP A 92 -3.49 2.83 -1.95
N MET A 93 -3.52 2.78 -0.61
CA MET A 93 -2.69 3.63 0.25
C MET A 93 -1.21 3.25 0.23
N ALA A 94 -0.87 2.06 -0.29
CA ALA A 94 0.50 1.70 -0.63
C ALA A 94 1.13 2.70 -1.62
N ASN A 95 0.29 3.24 -2.52
CA ASN A 95 0.69 4.15 -3.59
C ASN A 95 0.47 5.63 -3.23
N ASP A 96 0.19 5.96 -1.97
CA ASP A 96 -0.03 7.34 -1.55
C ASP A 96 1.26 8.18 -1.70
N GLY A 97 1.11 9.43 -2.16
CA GLY A 97 2.24 10.35 -2.32
C GLY A 97 2.87 10.81 -0.99
N SER A 98 2.10 10.78 0.11
CA SER A 98 2.57 11.19 1.42
C SER A 98 3.28 10.04 2.17
N PRO A 99 4.53 10.23 2.61
CA PRO A 99 5.24 9.20 3.38
C PRO A 99 4.57 8.91 4.73
N MET A 100 3.87 9.88 5.32
CA MET A 100 3.12 9.70 6.57
C MET A 100 1.97 8.71 6.38
N VAL A 101 1.22 8.83 5.27
CA VAL A 101 0.11 7.92 4.96
C VAL A 101 0.63 6.51 4.71
N ARG A 102 1.71 6.36 3.92
CA ARG A 102 2.34 5.05 3.69
C ARG A 102 2.86 4.41 4.98
N ARG A 103 3.41 5.21 5.90
CA ARG A 103 3.86 4.73 7.20
C ARG A 103 2.69 4.19 8.03
N GLU A 104 1.58 4.91 8.11
CA GLU A 104 0.39 4.41 8.82
C GLU A 104 -0.22 3.17 8.13
N PHE A 105 -0.18 3.11 6.80
CA PHE A 105 -0.62 1.92 6.06
C PHE A 105 0.24 0.69 6.36
N LEU A 106 1.56 0.85 6.54
CA LEU A 106 2.43 -0.25 7.00
C LEU A 106 2.05 -0.74 8.40
N VAL A 107 1.63 0.15 9.29
CA VAL A 107 1.12 -0.23 10.62
C VAL A 107 -0.20 -1.00 10.48
N PHE A 108 -1.10 -0.59 9.59
CA PHE A 108 -2.30 -1.38 9.26
C PHE A 108 -1.93 -2.79 8.79
N LEU A 109 -1.01 -2.90 7.82
CA LEU A 109 -0.58 -4.19 7.28
C LEU A 109 0.04 -5.09 8.34
N SER A 110 0.82 -4.56 9.28
CA SER A 110 1.41 -5.38 10.34
C SER A 110 0.34 -6.05 11.21
N HIS A 111 -0.72 -5.32 11.57
CA HIS A 111 -1.84 -5.86 12.34
C HIS A 111 -2.66 -6.86 11.51
N PHE A 112 -2.94 -6.52 10.25
CA PHE A 112 -3.74 -7.37 9.37
C PHE A 112 -3.01 -8.69 9.03
N ILE A 113 -1.71 -8.64 8.75
CA ILE A 113 -0.90 -9.83 8.46
C ILE A 113 -0.82 -10.75 9.67
N LEU A 114 -0.53 -10.22 10.86
CA LEU A 114 -0.48 -11.04 12.08
C LEU A 114 -1.83 -11.69 12.39
N ARG A 115 -2.93 -11.02 12.02
CA ARG A 115 -4.28 -11.53 12.23
C ARG A 115 -4.66 -12.67 11.28
N PHE A 116 -4.19 -12.62 10.04
CA PHE A 116 -4.45 -13.64 9.02
C PHE A 116 -3.18 -14.43 8.66
N GLU A 117 -2.30 -14.63 9.65
CA GLU A 117 -0.92 -15.12 9.46
C GLU A 117 -0.86 -16.37 8.57
N SER A 118 -1.69 -17.37 8.85
CA SER A 118 -1.70 -18.62 8.08
C SER A 118 -1.98 -18.40 6.59
N LYS A 119 -2.88 -17.46 6.24
CA LYS A 119 -3.18 -17.13 4.84
C LYS A 119 -1.98 -16.46 4.18
N PHE A 120 -1.31 -15.56 4.89
CA PHE A 120 -0.13 -14.87 4.38
C PHE A 120 1.09 -15.79 4.25
N ILE A 121 1.26 -16.78 5.13
CA ILE A 121 2.31 -17.80 4.98
C ILE A 121 2.07 -18.61 3.71
N VAL A 122 0.84 -19.05 3.45
CA VAL A 122 0.51 -19.80 2.23
C VAL A 122 0.77 -18.94 0.98
N ALA A 123 0.25 -17.72 0.94
CA ALA A 123 0.47 -16.81 -0.19
C ALA A 123 1.96 -16.50 -0.42
N ALA A 124 2.75 -16.34 0.65
CA ALA A 124 4.19 -16.13 0.53
C ALA A 124 4.91 -17.36 -0.03
N VAL A 125 4.53 -18.57 0.39
CA VAL A 125 5.11 -19.81 -0.16
C VAL A 125 4.73 -19.99 -1.63
N GLU A 126 3.49 -19.74 -2.01
CA GLU A 126 3.03 -19.79 -3.40
C GLU A 126 3.80 -18.78 -4.27
N GLN A 127 3.94 -17.54 -3.81
CA GLN A 127 4.75 -16.51 -4.49
C GLN A 127 6.21 -16.95 -4.69
N LEU A 128 6.84 -17.53 -3.66
CA LEU A 128 8.23 -18.01 -3.76
C LEU A 128 8.36 -19.20 -4.72
N GLN A 129 7.34 -20.06 -4.80
CA GLN A 129 7.31 -21.17 -5.76
C GLN A 129 7.16 -20.65 -7.19
N GLU A 130 6.26 -19.70 -7.41
CA GLU A 130 6.06 -19.05 -8.70
C GLU A 130 7.34 -18.34 -9.17
N GLU A 131 7.99 -17.56 -8.30
CA GLU A 131 9.27 -16.91 -8.61
C GLU A 131 10.36 -17.92 -8.98
N LYS A 132 10.43 -19.05 -8.27
CA LYS A 132 11.36 -20.14 -8.58
C LYS A 132 11.06 -20.76 -9.95
N GLU A 133 9.79 -20.99 -10.28
CA GLU A 133 9.37 -21.52 -11.58
C GLU A 133 9.73 -20.56 -12.71
N TYR A 134 9.46 -19.26 -12.55
CA TYR A 134 9.85 -18.22 -13.51
C TYR A 134 11.37 -18.18 -13.75
N LEU A 135 12.19 -18.45 -12.73
CA LEU A 135 13.64 -18.51 -12.87
C LEU A 135 14.14 -19.77 -13.57
N LEU A 136 13.48 -20.91 -13.36
CA LEU A 136 13.84 -22.20 -13.98
C LEU A 136 13.33 -22.34 -15.41
N PHE A 137 12.14 -21.80 -15.66
CA PHE A 137 11.41 -21.88 -16.92
C PHE A 137 10.96 -20.48 -17.33
N PRO A 138 11.89 -19.56 -17.61
CA PRO A 138 11.52 -18.23 -18.08
C PRO A 138 10.69 -18.38 -19.37
N PRO A 139 9.58 -17.64 -19.53
CA PRO A 139 8.86 -17.61 -20.79
C PRO A 139 9.82 -17.20 -21.92
N GLU A 140 9.59 -17.65 -23.16
CA GLU A 140 10.35 -17.16 -24.31
C GLU A 140 10.07 -15.66 -24.49
N ILE A 141 10.95 -14.81 -23.96
CA ILE A 141 10.82 -13.35 -24.06
C ILE A 141 11.60 -12.88 -25.29
N ASP A 142 10.88 -12.47 -26.33
CA ASP A 142 11.27 -11.52 -27.39
C ASP A 142 12.67 -11.67 -28.04
N GLY A 143 13.26 -12.86 -28.05
CA GLY A 143 14.55 -13.12 -28.70
C GLY A 143 15.74 -12.40 -28.07
N VAL A 144 15.61 -11.92 -26.82
CA VAL A 144 16.67 -11.21 -26.09
C VAL A 144 17.28 -12.14 -25.04
N ASP A 145 18.57 -12.45 -25.20
CA ASP A 145 19.32 -13.27 -24.24
C ASP A 145 19.63 -12.47 -22.95
N PRO A 146 19.08 -12.86 -21.78
CA PRO A 146 19.35 -12.18 -20.51
C PRO A 146 20.82 -12.24 -20.08
N GLU A 147 21.57 -13.24 -20.56
CA GLU A 147 22.99 -13.42 -20.27
C GLU A 147 23.90 -12.66 -21.24
N SER A 148 23.32 -11.96 -22.23
CA SER A 148 24.09 -11.13 -23.15
C SER A 148 24.74 -9.93 -22.45
N GLN A 149 25.89 -9.52 -22.99
CA GLN A 149 26.70 -8.43 -22.46
C GLN A 149 25.90 -7.12 -22.42
N GLY A 150 25.83 -6.47 -21.25
CA GLY A 150 25.06 -5.25 -20.99
C GLY A 150 23.66 -5.49 -20.45
N ILE A 151 23.00 -6.60 -20.83
CA ILE A 151 21.68 -7.00 -20.32
C ILE A 151 21.84 -7.70 -18.99
N LYS A 152 22.83 -8.58 -18.88
CA LYS A 152 23.17 -9.27 -17.63
C LYS A 152 23.41 -8.29 -16.49
N GLU A 153 24.27 -7.28 -16.69
CA GLU A 153 24.56 -6.27 -15.68
C GLU A 153 23.32 -5.43 -15.32
N TYR A 154 22.41 -5.21 -16.27
CA TYR A 154 21.15 -4.52 -16.01
C TYR A 154 20.20 -5.37 -15.15
N VAL A 155 19.99 -6.64 -15.52
CA VAL A 155 19.10 -7.57 -14.81
C VAL A 155 19.65 -7.89 -13.41
N ASP A 156 20.97 -8.06 -13.27
CA ASP A 156 21.61 -8.35 -12.00
C ASP A 156 21.45 -7.23 -10.98
N VAL A 157 21.35 -5.96 -11.42
CA VAL A 157 21.00 -4.85 -10.53
C VAL A 157 19.60 -5.06 -9.92
N PHE A 158 18.58 -5.39 -10.73
CA PHE A 158 17.23 -5.65 -10.22
C PHE A 158 17.18 -6.87 -9.29
N ARG A 159 17.88 -7.95 -9.65
CA ARG A 159 18.01 -9.14 -8.79
C ARG A 159 18.65 -8.77 -7.44
N SER A 160 19.71 -7.95 -7.46
CA SER A 160 20.44 -7.55 -6.25
C SER A 160 19.60 -6.74 -5.25
N VAL A 161 18.59 -6.01 -5.73
CA VAL A 161 17.69 -5.21 -4.89
C VAL A 161 16.35 -5.91 -4.60
N GLY A 162 16.24 -7.20 -4.94
CA GLY A 162 15.04 -8.02 -4.67
C GLY A 162 13.82 -7.62 -5.49
N VAL A 163 14.02 -7.03 -6.67
CA VAL A 163 12.91 -6.69 -7.57
C VAL A 163 12.38 -7.98 -8.20
N PRO A 164 11.04 -8.18 -8.26
CA PRO A 164 10.44 -9.37 -8.86
C PRO A 164 10.90 -9.60 -10.31
N PRO A 165 10.87 -10.85 -10.82
CA PRO A 165 11.32 -11.18 -12.18
C PRO A 165 10.65 -10.36 -13.30
N HIS A 166 9.43 -9.86 -13.07
CA HIS A 166 8.72 -8.96 -13.99
C HIS A 166 9.21 -7.50 -13.96
N GLY A 167 10.25 -7.16 -13.18
CA GLY A 167 10.91 -5.84 -13.17
C GLY A 167 10.13 -4.70 -12.51
N GLY A 168 9.00 -4.98 -11.85
CA GLY A 168 8.10 -3.97 -11.28
C GLY A 168 7.24 -3.22 -12.33
N GLY A 169 6.64 -2.09 -11.96
CA GLY A 169 5.70 -1.34 -12.81
C GLY A 169 6.29 -0.56 -13.99
N GLY A 170 7.60 -0.69 -14.27
CA GLY A 170 8.24 -0.14 -15.47
C GLY A 170 8.31 1.38 -15.63
N ILE A 171 7.84 2.17 -14.65
CA ILE A 171 7.85 3.65 -14.74
C ILE A 171 9.26 4.23 -14.57
N GLY A 172 10.10 3.63 -13.71
CA GLY A 172 11.44 4.13 -13.38
C GLY A 172 11.43 5.29 -12.38
N LEU A 173 12.18 5.15 -11.27
CA LEU A 173 12.25 6.13 -10.20
C LEU A 173 12.65 7.53 -10.71
N ASP A 174 13.62 7.57 -11.62
CA ASP A 174 14.11 8.81 -12.24
C ASP A 174 12.99 9.57 -12.97
N ARG A 175 12.04 8.86 -13.59
CA ARG A 175 10.89 9.48 -14.28
C ARG A 175 9.87 10.01 -13.29
N VAL A 176 9.66 9.32 -12.17
CA VAL A 176 8.83 9.82 -11.05
C VAL A 176 9.42 11.11 -10.49
N VAL A 177 10.73 11.14 -10.25
CA VAL A 177 11.44 12.32 -9.72
C VAL A 177 11.43 13.47 -10.72
N ALA A 178 11.71 13.21 -12.00
CA ALA A 178 11.68 14.24 -13.04
C ALA A 178 10.29 14.85 -13.22
N TRP A 179 9.23 14.04 -13.18
CA TRP A 179 7.85 14.52 -13.22
C TRP A 179 7.50 15.36 -11.99
N PHE A 180 7.82 14.86 -10.79
CA PHE A 180 7.53 15.56 -9.52
C PHE A 180 8.22 16.93 -9.42
N LEU A 181 9.46 17.03 -9.90
CA LEU A 181 10.24 18.26 -9.90
C LEU A 181 10.07 19.12 -11.16
N ASN A 182 9.19 18.72 -12.07
CA ASN A 182 8.96 19.36 -13.38
C ASN A 182 10.28 19.61 -14.15
N LEU A 183 11.17 18.62 -14.15
CA LEU A 183 12.46 18.73 -14.82
C LEU A 183 12.28 18.61 -16.34
N PRO A 184 13.04 19.39 -17.14
CA PRO A 184 12.96 19.34 -18.59
C PRO A 184 13.47 18.02 -19.19
N SER A 185 14.13 17.17 -18.39
CA SER A 185 14.63 15.87 -18.83
C SER A 185 14.82 14.91 -17.66
N VAL A 186 14.53 13.61 -17.88
CA VAL A 186 14.81 12.52 -16.93
C VAL A 186 16.30 12.39 -16.60
N HIS A 187 17.19 12.84 -17.49
CA HIS A 187 18.64 12.79 -17.24
C HIS A 187 19.07 13.61 -16.02
N LEU A 188 18.30 14.63 -15.66
CA LEU A 188 18.56 15.45 -14.47
C LEU A 188 18.15 14.76 -13.15
N ALA A 189 17.37 13.69 -13.25
CA ALA A 189 16.91 12.88 -12.13
C ALA A 189 17.56 11.48 -12.10
N SER A 190 18.37 11.14 -13.09
CA SER A 190 19.03 9.84 -13.21
C SER A 190 20.46 9.94 -12.69
N TYR A 191 20.83 9.05 -11.76
CA TYR A 191 22.17 9.02 -11.18
C TYR A 191 23.24 8.59 -12.20
N TYR A 192 22.86 7.75 -13.17
CA TYR A 192 23.71 7.30 -14.29
C TYR A 192 22.96 7.46 -15.62
N PRO A 193 22.96 8.66 -16.24
CA PRO A 193 22.20 8.91 -17.45
C PRO A 193 22.77 8.14 -18.64
N ARG A 194 22.02 7.14 -19.12
CA ARG A 194 22.31 6.48 -20.40
C ARG A 194 21.86 7.36 -21.55
N THR A 195 22.72 7.52 -22.55
CA THR A 195 22.44 8.26 -23.79
C THR A 195 22.82 7.38 -24.99
N PRO A 196 22.37 7.70 -26.22
CA PRO A 196 22.80 6.97 -27.42
C PRO A 196 24.33 6.94 -27.62
N LYS A 197 25.07 7.85 -26.96
CA LYS A 197 26.54 7.93 -27.02
C LYS A 197 27.24 7.40 -25.78
N ARG A 198 26.50 7.06 -24.71
CA ARG A 198 27.03 6.56 -23.42
C ARG A 198 26.06 5.52 -22.87
N LEU A 199 26.37 4.26 -23.15
CA LEU A 199 25.53 3.11 -22.77
C LEU A 199 25.89 2.55 -21.39
N LEU A 200 27.12 2.77 -20.95
CA LEU A 200 27.65 2.34 -19.65
C LEU A 200 27.89 3.56 -18.74
N PRO A 201 27.79 3.40 -17.40
CA PRO A 201 28.24 4.41 -16.46
C PRO A 201 29.67 4.88 -16.73
#